data_AF-A0AAD5D1J1-F1
#
_entry.id   AF-A0AAD5D1J1-F1
#
_cell.length_a   1.000
_cell.length_b   1.000
_cell.length_c   1.000
_cell.angle_alpha   90.00
_cell.angle_beta   90.00
_cell.angle_gamma   90.00
#
_symmetry.space_group_name_H-M   'P 1'
#
loop_
_entity.id
_entity.type
_entity.pdbx_description
1 polymer ?
#
loop_
_entity_poly.entity_id
_entity_poly.type
_entity_poly.pdbx_seq_one_letter_code
_entity_poly.pdbx_strand_id
1 'polypeptide(L)' 'MHSNHLLLEEPIRMSSILEPSKSSFFPAMTKIVGTLGPRSRSVEVISGCLTAGMSGMVFVCL' A
#
# COMPACT_ATOMS: atom_id res chain seq x y z
N MET A 1 7.40 12.54 -25.76
CA MET A 1 6.64 12.06 -24.59
C MET A 1 6.86 10.56 -24.51
N HIS A 2 7.56 10.08 -23.48
CA HIS A 2 7.85 8.66 -23.32
C HIS A 2 6.56 7.97 -22.87
N SER A 3 5.97 7.14 -23.72
CA SER A 3 4.80 6.33 -23.37
C SER A 3 5.21 5.40 -22.23
N ASN A 4 4.61 5.60 -21.05
CA ASN A 4 4.70 4.62 -19.97
C ASN A 4 4.03 3.34 -20.48
N HIS A 5 4.82 2.37 -20.90
CA HIS A 5 4.37 1.01 -21.16
C HIS A 5 3.74 0.53 -19.85
N LEU A 6 2.41 0.51 -19.78
CA LEU A 6 1.69 -0.14 -18.67
C LEU A 6 2.26 -1.56 -18.61
N LEU A 7 2.98 -1.88 -17.54
CA LEU A 7 3.57 -3.20 -17.28
C LEU A 7 2.46 -4.23 -17.04
N LEU A 8 1.66 -4.51 -18.07
CA LEU A 8 0.72 -5.61 -18.12
C LEU A 8 1.37 -6.77 -18.91
N GLU A 9 2.62 -7.07 -18.56
CA GLU A 9 3.40 -8.13 -19.18
C GLU A 9 3.14 -9.44 -18.43
N GLU A 10 1.90 -9.94 -18.45
CA GLU A 10 1.54 -11.36 -18.32
C GLU A 10 0.00 -11.51 -18.32
N PRO A 11 -0.58 -12.50 -19.04
CA PRO A 11 -2.01 -12.81 -18.91
C PRO A 11 -2.31 -13.23 -17.47
N ILE A 12 -3.30 -12.58 -16.85
CA ILE A 12 -3.74 -12.86 -15.48
C ILE A 12 -4.13 -14.34 -15.39
N ARG A 13 -3.37 -15.11 -14.61
CA ARG A 13 -3.62 -16.54 -14.40
C ARG A 13 -4.80 -16.69 -13.45
N MET A 14 -5.74 -17.59 -13.74
CA MET A 14 -6.93 -17.81 -12.89
C MET A 14 -6.59 -18.10 -11.42
N SER A 15 -5.45 -18.74 -11.17
CA SER A 15 -4.95 -19.02 -9.82
C SER A 15 -4.74 -17.75 -8.98
N SER A 16 -4.29 -16.63 -9.56
CA SER A 16 -4.07 -15.38 -8.80
C SER A 16 -5.37 -14.66 -8.41
N ILE A 17 -6.52 -15.07 -8.95
CA ILE A 17 -7.84 -14.53 -8.60
C ILE A 17 -8.50 -15.40 -7.52
N LEU A 18 -8.37 -16.72 -7.64
CA LEU A 18 -9.05 -17.68 -6.77
C LEU A 18 -8.25 -17.98 -5.50
N GLU A 19 -6.94 -17.86 -5.53
CA GLU A 19 -6.07 -18.12 -4.39
C GLU A 19 -5.77 -16.82 -3.64
N PRO A 20 -5.81 -16.83 -2.29
CA PRO A 20 -5.45 -15.67 -1.50
C PRO A 20 -3.99 -15.30 -1.76
N SER A 21 -3.75 -14.02 -2.01
CA SER A 21 -2.40 -13.50 -2.17
C SER A 21 -1.61 -13.64 -0.88
N LYS A 22 -0.31 -13.94 -1.00
CA LYS A 22 0.59 -13.97 0.16
C LYS A 22 0.60 -12.57 0.79
N SER A 23 0.48 -12.52 2.11
CA SER A 23 0.60 -11.28 2.89
C SER A 23 1.99 -10.66 2.82
N SER A 24 2.97 -11.37 2.24
CA SER A 24 4.28 -10.80 1.95
C SER A 24 4.08 -9.64 1.00
N PHE A 25 4.41 -8.47 1.51
CA PHE A 25 4.58 -7.20 0.81
C PHE A 25 5.29 -7.44 -0.52
N PHE A 26 4.55 -7.77 -1.58
CA PHE A 26 5.03 -7.45 -2.90
C PHE A 26 5.34 -5.95 -2.83
N PRO A 27 6.49 -5.48 -3.30
CA PRO A 27 6.73 -4.05 -3.44
C PRO A 27 5.70 -3.56 -4.45
N ALA A 28 4.49 -3.28 -3.94
CA ALA A 28 3.44 -2.67 -4.70
C ALA A 28 4.05 -1.35 -5.13
N MET A 29 4.14 -1.15 -6.44
CA MET A 29 4.59 0.13 -6.99
C MET A 29 3.69 1.28 -6.50
N THR A 30 2.50 0.95 -5.99
CA THR A 30 1.55 1.83 -5.33
C THR A 30 2.03 2.23 -3.94
N LYS A 31 2.25 3.54 -3.74
CA LYS A 31 2.52 4.12 -2.42
C LYS A 31 1.22 4.26 -1.62
N ILE A 32 1.22 3.78 -0.38
CA ILE A 32 0.10 3.98 0.57
C ILE A 32 0.40 5.20 1.44
N VAL A 33 -0.48 6.20 1.40
CA VAL A 33 -0.40 7.40 2.23
C VAL A 33 -1.56 7.43 3.22
N GLY A 34 -1.25 7.52 4.52
CA GLY A 34 -2.25 7.59 5.57
C GLY A 34 -2.49 9.02 6.07
N THR A 35 -3.73 9.32 6.43
CA THR A 35 -4.07 10.58 7.09
C THR A 35 -4.02 10.39 8.60
N LEU A 36 -3.21 11.19 9.29
CA LEU A 36 -3.11 11.14 10.74
C LEU A 36 -4.09 12.13 11.39
N GLY A 37 -4.87 11.63 12.34
CA GLY A 37 -5.77 12.42 13.18
C GLY A 37 -5.54 12.13 14.66
N PRO A 38 -6.42 12.60 15.57
CA PRO A 38 -6.26 12.43 17.02
C PRO A 38 -6.13 10.98 17.47
N ARG A 39 -6.81 10.04 16.78
CA ARG A 39 -6.74 8.59 17.08
C ARG A 39 -5.45 7.92 16.61
N SER A 40 -4.68 8.59 15.75
CA SER A 40 -3.45 8.07 15.14
C SER A 40 -2.19 8.60 15.82
N ARG A 41 -2.32 9.26 16.99
CA ARG A 41 -1.21 9.89 17.72
C ARG A 41 -0.38 8.91 18.55
N SER A 42 -0.91 7.72 18.84
CA SER A 42 -0.19 6.70 19.59
C SER A 42 0.92 6.08 18.74
N VAL A 43 2.06 5.79 19.38
CA VAL A 43 3.21 5.15 18.73
C VAL A 43 2.84 3.74 18.26
N GLU A 44 2.02 3.02 19.04
CA GLU A 44 1.54 1.69 18.66
C GLU A 44 0.72 1.72 17.37
N VAL A 45 -0.16 2.72 17.23
CA VAL A 45 -1.00 2.87 16.03
C VAL A 45 -0.13 3.21 14.81
N ILE A 46 0.82 4.15 14.94
CA ILE A 46 1.72 4.50 13.84
C ILE A 46 2.60 3.31 13.45
N SER A 47 3.15 2.57 14.42
CA SER A 47 3.96 1.39 14.14
C SER A 47 3.15 0.31 13.43
N GLY A 48 1.90 0.06 13.85
CA GLY A 48 1.02 -0.88 13.17
C GLY A 48 0.71 -0.45 11.73
N CYS A 49 0.52 0.84 11.49
CA CYS A 49 0.32 1.41 10.16
C CYS A 49 1.54 1.22 9.24
N LEU A 50 2.75 1.37 9.77
CA LEU A 50 4.00 1.13 9.02
C LEU A 50 4.14 -0.35 8.65
N THR A 51 3.88 -1.27 9.58
CA THR A 51 3.89 -2.72 9.32
C THR A 51 2.82 -3.13 8.30
N ALA A 52 1.68 -2.43 8.28
CA ALA A 52 0.62 -2.64 7.30
C ALA A 52 0.93 -2.08 5.90
N GLY A 53 2.03 -1.33 5.75
CA GLY A 53 2.50 -0.88 4.44
C GLY A 53 2.42 0.60 4.14
N MET A 54 2.15 1.44 5.14
CA MET A 54 2.11 2.87 4.96
C MET A 54 3.52 3.40 4.63
N SER A 55 3.65 4.03 3.46
CA SER A 55 4.91 4.61 3.00
C SER A 55 4.98 6.12 3.27
N GLY A 56 3.85 6.79 3.47
CA GLY A 56 3.79 8.22 3.74
C GLY A 56 2.63 8.59 4.65
N MET A 57 2.73 9.74 5.31
CA MET A 57 1.68 10.25 6.19
C MET A 57 1.41 11.73 5.91
N VAL A 58 0.13 12.10 5.94
CA VAL A 58 -0.33 13.48 5.86
C VAL A 58 -0.94 13.85 7.21
N PHE A 59 -0.41 14.90 7.82
CA PHE A 59 -0.93 15.43 9.07
C PHE A 59 -2.01 16.46 8.75
N VAL A 60 -3.24 16.21 9.17
CA VAL A 60 -4.32 17.19 9.07
C VAL A 60 -4.50 17.77 10.46
N CYS A 61 -4.10 19.03 10.65
CA CYS A 61 -4.42 19.78 11.86
C CYS A 61 -5.94 19.96 11.92
N LEU A 62 -6.58 19.24 12.83
CA LEU A 62 -7.98 19.38 13.22
C LEU A 62 -8.02 20.04 14.60
#